data_AF-A0A918LV15-F1
#
_entry.id   AF-A0A918LV15-F1
#
_cell.length_a   1.000
_cell.length_b   1.000
_cell.length_c   1.000
_cell.angle_alpha   90.00
_cell.angle_beta   90.00
_cell.angle_gamma   90.00
#
_symmetry.space_group_name_H-M   'P 1'
#
loop_
_entity.id
_entity.type
_entity.pdbx_description
1 polymer ?
#
loop_
_entity_poly.entity_id
_entity_poly.type
_entity_poly.pdbx_seq_one_letter_code
_entity_poly.pdbx_strand_id
1 'polypeptide(L)'
;MEPIRRMGRTGQMEPGDVQGASEHTEATEHTEHPEHIELREPTEPGEAGEPRQLGTPRDRAYADALLAERFQAHRSHLRAVAYRMLGSLNEADDAVQEAWIRLSRSGTDGVENLGGWLTTVVGRICLDMLRSRTSRREEPLDEPGVRLPDPVVGAGDVIDPEHAALLADSVGLALLVVLDTLAPAERLAFILHDLFAVPFDDIAPIVGRTPTATRQLASRARRRVQGAAPAPDCDVPRQREVVDAFLAAARGGDFEALVAVLDPDIVARSDGGALRPGMLIRGAAAVAGQAITFARFAEASVPALVNGAAGVLAMAEGRPISLMAFTIRDGKVTALDILTDPERLAALDPEPFTG
;
A
#
# COMPACT_ATOMS: atom_id res chain seq x y z
N MET A 1 46.89 7.77 -45.02
CA MET A 1 46.17 8.09 -46.27
C MET A 1 44.77 8.57 -45.89
N GLU A 2 44.67 9.87 -45.62
CA GLU A 2 43.45 10.64 -45.93
C GLU A 2 43.57 11.10 -47.41
N PRO A 3 42.64 11.86 -48.03
CA PRO A 3 41.32 12.33 -47.56
C PRO A 3 40.25 12.32 -48.69
N ILE A 4 39.12 13.06 -48.47
CA ILE A 4 38.43 13.99 -49.41
C ILE A 4 36.92 13.70 -49.60
N ARG A 5 36.06 14.44 -48.86
CA ARG A 5 35.24 15.63 -49.28
C ARG A 5 33.90 15.22 -49.91
N ARG A 6 32.77 15.95 -49.88
CA ARG A 6 32.33 17.32 -49.51
C ARG A 6 30.78 17.21 -49.57
N MET A 7 29.97 17.77 -48.66
CA MET A 7 29.54 19.18 -48.54
C MET A 7 28.30 19.57 -49.36
N GLY A 8 27.38 20.28 -48.69
CA GLY A 8 26.20 20.99 -49.21
C GLY A 8 25.11 21.04 -48.11
N ARG A 9 24.96 22.07 -47.24
CA ARG A 9 24.50 23.47 -47.48
C ARG A 9 23.22 23.45 -48.32
N THR A 10 22.05 23.91 -47.88
CA THR A 10 21.57 25.25 -47.44
C THR A 10 20.11 25.04 -47.00
N GLY A 11 19.55 25.62 -45.93
CA GLY A 11 19.30 27.04 -45.70
C GLY A 11 17.83 27.36 -46.03
N GLN A 12 17.04 27.77 -45.03
CA GLN A 12 15.98 28.81 -45.15
C GLN A 12 15.27 29.01 -43.79
N MET A 13 15.61 30.14 -43.15
CA MET A 13 14.67 30.94 -42.36
C MET A 13 13.82 31.75 -43.32
N GLU A 14 12.56 31.97 -42.99
CA GLU A 14 11.83 33.20 -43.34
C GLU A 14 10.90 33.60 -42.16
N PRO A 15 10.67 34.90 -41.94
CA PRO A 15 9.93 35.50 -40.82
C PRO A 15 8.52 35.96 -41.24
N GLY A 16 7.72 36.45 -40.29
CA GLY A 16 6.41 37.03 -40.62
C GLY A 16 5.67 37.58 -39.39
N ASP A 17 5.82 38.89 -39.21
CA ASP A 17 5.16 39.75 -38.22
C ASP A 17 3.63 39.76 -38.34
N VAL A 18 2.94 39.92 -37.20
CA VAL A 18 1.83 40.89 -37.09
C VAL A 18 1.90 41.57 -35.72
N GLN A 19 1.85 42.89 -35.79
CA GLN A 19 2.01 43.87 -34.74
C GLN A 19 0.67 44.53 -34.43
N GLY A 20 0.47 44.93 -33.17
CA GLY A 20 -0.37 46.08 -32.81
C GLY A 20 -1.80 45.79 -32.35
N ALA A 21 -2.10 46.13 -31.10
CA ALA A 21 -2.91 47.30 -30.78
C ALA A 21 -2.97 47.52 -29.27
N SER A 22 -2.56 48.74 -28.88
CA SER A 22 -2.69 49.35 -27.57
C SER A 22 -4.09 49.93 -27.37
N GLU A 23 -4.57 50.02 -26.13
CA GLU A 23 -5.50 51.04 -25.60
C GLU A 23 -5.62 50.77 -24.09
N HIS A 24 -4.87 51.46 -23.21
CA HIS A 24 -5.18 52.77 -22.62
C HIS A 24 -6.68 53.00 -22.33
N THR A 25 -7.06 52.89 -21.06
CA THR A 25 -7.99 53.83 -20.42
C THR A 25 -7.66 53.92 -18.93
N GLU A 26 -7.08 55.06 -18.58
CA GLU A 26 -6.98 55.66 -17.26
C GLU A 26 -8.32 56.31 -16.86
N ALA A 27 -8.39 56.73 -15.60
CA ALA A 27 -9.42 57.55 -14.93
C ALA A 27 -10.50 56.71 -14.20
N THR A 28 -10.85 56.99 -12.94
CA THR A 28 -10.72 58.24 -12.19
C THR A 28 -10.83 57.95 -10.69
N GLU A 29 -9.95 58.57 -9.90
CA GLU A 29 -10.18 58.86 -8.49
C GLU A 29 -11.51 59.62 -8.31
N HIS A 30 -12.31 59.22 -7.34
CA HIS A 30 -13.33 60.08 -6.72
C HIS A 30 -13.06 60.12 -5.22
N THR A 31 -12.36 61.17 -4.83
CA THR A 31 -12.32 61.68 -3.46
C THR A 31 -13.46 62.69 -3.31
N GLU A 32 -14.50 62.35 -2.58
CA GLU A 32 -15.29 63.33 -1.82
C GLU A 32 -15.68 62.72 -0.46
N HIS A 33 -15.30 63.43 0.59
CA HIS A 33 -15.78 63.38 1.98
C HIS A 33 -16.26 64.82 2.26
N PRO A 34 -17.06 65.11 3.30
CA PRO A 34 -17.88 64.23 4.15
C PRO A 34 -19.32 64.78 4.35
N GLU A 35 -20.29 63.91 4.64
CA GLU A 35 -21.54 64.34 5.31
C GLU A 35 -21.50 63.93 6.79
N HIS A 36 -21.72 64.94 7.64
CA HIS A 36 -21.91 64.85 9.07
C HIS A 36 -23.04 63.87 9.41
N ILE A 37 -22.74 62.83 10.20
CA ILE A 37 -23.75 62.07 10.93
C ILE A 37 -23.33 62.00 12.40
N GLU A 38 -24.29 62.33 13.25
CA GLU A 38 -24.21 62.63 14.67
C GLU A 38 -23.53 61.54 15.51
N LEU A 39 -22.73 62.00 16.48
CA LEU A 39 -22.25 61.23 17.61
C LEU A 39 -23.45 60.69 18.41
N ARG A 40 -23.78 59.40 18.20
CA ARG A 40 -24.61 58.64 19.12
C ARG A 40 -23.81 58.35 20.39
N GLU A 41 -24.39 58.70 21.52
CA GLU A 41 -23.93 58.36 22.87
C GLU A 41 -23.72 56.83 23.03
N PRO A 42 -22.78 56.40 23.89
CA PRO A 42 -22.42 55.01 24.05
C PRO A 42 -23.58 54.21 24.65
N THR A 43 -24.06 53.23 23.90
CA THR A 43 -25.01 52.22 24.36
C THR A 43 -24.32 51.32 25.38
N GLU A 44 -25.01 51.02 26.47
CA GLU A 44 -24.57 50.19 27.60
C GLU A 44 -23.90 48.87 27.15
N PRO A 45 -22.96 48.32 27.95
CA PRO A 45 -22.32 47.05 27.64
C PRO A 45 -23.37 45.93 27.69
N GLY A 46 -23.83 45.53 26.49
CA GLY A 46 -24.63 44.33 26.30
C GLY A 46 -23.89 43.12 26.85
N GLU A 47 -24.61 42.43 27.74
CA GLU A 47 -24.35 41.13 28.33
C GLU A 47 -23.23 40.32 27.66
N ALA A 48 -22.19 40.05 28.45
CA ALA A 48 -21.24 39.00 28.17
C ALA A 48 -22.00 37.73 27.82
N GLY A 49 -21.97 37.34 26.55
CA GLY A 49 -22.53 36.08 26.08
C GLY A 49 -22.00 34.95 26.96
N GLU A 50 -22.92 34.20 27.56
CA GLU A 50 -22.60 33.00 28.31
C GLU A 50 -21.60 32.14 27.53
N PRO A 51 -20.56 31.59 28.19
CA PRO A 51 -19.71 30.61 27.54
C PRO A 51 -20.61 29.47 27.08
N ARG A 52 -20.63 29.17 25.77
CA ARG A 52 -21.31 27.99 25.18
C ARG A 52 -21.00 26.79 26.08
N GLN A 53 -21.96 26.40 26.90
CA GLN A 53 -21.81 25.24 27.77
C GLN A 53 -21.60 24.05 26.84
N LEU A 54 -20.44 23.39 26.97
CA LEU A 54 -20.26 22.06 26.42
C LEU A 54 -21.47 21.23 26.87
N GLY A 55 -22.16 20.61 25.91
CA GLY A 55 -23.45 19.95 26.10
C GLY A 55 -23.52 19.00 27.28
N THR A 56 -24.74 18.65 27.68
CA THR A 56 -25.01 17.79 28.82
C THR A 56 -24.21 16.48 28.72
N PRO A 57 -23.94 15.76 29.82
CA PRO A 57 -23.25 14.46 29.78
C PRO A 57 -23.87 13.49 28.77
N ARG A 58 -25.17 13.62 28.50
CA ARG A 58 -25.92 12.86 27.49
C ARG A 58 -25.60 13.29 26.05
N ASP A 59 -25.39 14.58 25.81
CA ASP A 59 -25.02 15.12 24.49
C ASP A 59 -23.59 14.73 24.11
N ARG A 60 -22.66 14.71 25.07
CA ARG A 60 -21.29 14.21 24.84
C ARG A 60 -21.26 12.73 24.51
N ALA A 61 -21.99 11.91 25.27
CA ALA A 61 -22.07 10.47 25.00
C ALA A 61 -22.66 10.15 23.62
N TYR A 62 -23.63 10.94 23.17
CA TYR A 62 -24.22 10.81 21.83
C TYR A 62 -23.24 11.27 20.73
N ALA A 63 -22.52 12.37 20.93
CA ALA A 63 -21.50 12.86 20.01
C ALA A 63 -20.34 11.84 19.86
N ASP A 64 -19.90 11.24 20.96
CA ASP A 64 -18.86 10.20 20.96
C ASP A 64 -19.33 8.93 20.22
N ALA A 65 -20.59 8.52 20.41
CA ALA A 65 -21.18 7.39 19.70
C ALA A 65 -21.28 7.64 18.19
N LEU A 66 -21.71 8.83 17.78
CA LEU A 66 -21.78 9.23 16.37
C LEU A 66 -20.38 9.31 15.73
N LEU A 67 -19.39 9.80 16.48
CA LEU A 67 -18.00 9.84 16.04
C LEU A 67 -17.43 8.43 15.86
N ALA A 68 -17.74 7.51 16.78
CA ALA A 68 -17.37 6.11 16.68
C ALA A 68 -18.00 5.46 15.44
N GLU A 69 -19.31 5.64 15.21
CA GLU A 69 -19.99 5.09 14.03
C GLU A 69 -19.37 5.57 12.72
N ARG A 70 -19.10 6.88 12.61
CA ARG A 70 -18.43 7.46 11.43
C ARG A 70 -17.02 6.93 11.24
N PHE A 71 -16.26 6.72 12.33
CA PHE A 71 -14.94 6.12 12.25
C PHE A 71 -15.01 4.66 11.79
N GLN A 72 -15.95 3.88 12.35
CA GLN A 72 -16.15 2.47 11.98
C GLN A 72 -16.49 2.32 10.49
N ALA A 73 -17.27 3.26 9.92
CA ALA A 73 -17.56 3.27 8.48
C ALA A 73 -16.30 3.43 7.60
N HIS A 74 -15.21 3.98 8.12
CA HIS A 74 -13.93 4.14 7.41
C HIS A 74 -12.87 3.11 7.81
N ARG A 75 -13.10 2.31 8.87
CA ARG A 75 -12.09 1.43 9.47
C ARG A 75 -11.47 0.47 8.46
N SER A 76 -12.28 -0.18 7.63
CA SER A 76 -11.81 -1.13 6.62
C SER A 76 -10.86 -0.48 5.61
N HIS A 77 -11.23 0.68 5.08
CA HIS A 77 -10.38 1.48 4.18
C HIS A 77 -9.07 1.91 4.86
N LEU A 78 -9.14 2.40 6.10
CA LEU A 78 -7.95 2.84 6.83
C LEU A 78 -6.99 1.68 7.13
N ARG A 79 -7.54 0.52 7.50
CA ARG A 79 -6.77 -0.73 7.68
C ARG A 79 -6.13 -1.17 6.38
N ALA A 80 -6.86 -1.08 5.26
CA ALA A 80 -6.38 -1.39 3.92
C ALA A 80 -5.21 -0.48 3.48
N VAL A 81 -5.27 0.82 3.80
CA VAL A 81 -4.17 1.78 3.59
C VAL A 81 -2.96 1.40 4.45
N ALA A 82 -3.18 1.20 5.76
CA ALA A 82 -2.11 0.93 6.72
C ALA A 82 -1.40 -0.40 6.41
N TYR A 83 -2.14 -1.44 6.05
CA TYR A 83 -1.59 -2.73 5.67
C TYR A 83 -0.72 -2.64 4.42
N ARG A 84 -1.15 -1.91 3.38
CA ARG A 84 -0.32 -1.68 2.17
C ARG A 84 0.96 -0.90 2.48
N MET A 85 0.88 0.01 3.46
CA MET A 85 2.01 0.81 3.90
C MET A 85 3.03 0.02 4.73
N LEU A 86 2.56 -0.84 5.64
CA LEU A 86 3.39 -1.45 6.68
C LEU A 86 3.71 -2.92 6.41
N GLY A 87 2.90 -3.60 5.59
CA GLY A 87 3.02 -5.02 5.29
C GLY A 87 2.75 -5.93 6.48
N SER A 88 2.16 -5.41 7.57
CA SER A 88 1.83 -6.18 8.77
C SER A 88 0.41 -5.87 9.23
N LEU A 89 -0.35 -6.91 9.57
CA LEU A 89 -1.74 -6.76 10.02
C LEU A 89 -1.79 -6.10 11.40
N ASN A 90 -0.96 -6.57 12.34
CA ASN A 90 -0.90 -6.01 13.69
C ASN A 90 -0.51 -4.53 13.66
N GLU A 91 0.51 -4.17 12.89
CA GLU A 91 0.90 -2.76 12.79
C GLU A 91 -0.14 -1.90 12.06
N ALA A 92 -0.90 -2.49 11.12
CA ALA A 92 -2.01 -1.80 10.50
C ALA A 92 -3.12 -1.50 11.52
N ASP A 93 -3.44 -2.47 12.38
CA ASP A 93 -4.42 -2.32 13.45
C ASP A 93 -3.97 -1.29 14.49
N ASP A 94 -2.69 -1.31 14.88
CA ASP A 94 -2.08 -0.30 15.75
C ASP A 94 -2.18 1.11 15.14
N ALA A 95 -1.91 1.26 13.84
CA ALA A 95 -1.98 2.55 13.16
C ALA A 95 -3.42 3.09 13.10
N VAL A 96 -4.40 2.22 12.85
CA VAL A 96 -5.82 2.58 12.86
C VAL A 96 -6.28 2.95 14.28
N GLN A 97 -5.82 2.22 15.30
CA GLN A 97 -6.14 2.50 16.69
C GLN A 97 -5.54 3.85 17.14
N GLU A 98 -4.30 4.15 16.78
CA GLU A 98 -3.67 5.45 17.05
C GLU A 98 -4.43 6.59 16.34
N ALA A 99 -4.93 6.37 15.13
CA ALA A 99 -5.77 7.35 14.43
C ALA A 99 -7.09 7.62 15.18
N TRP A 100 -7.74 6.58 15.71
CA TRP A 100 -8.92 6.72 16.56
C TRP A 100 -8.63 7.56 17.82
N ILE A 101 -7.53 7.29 18.51
CA ILE A 101 -7.14 8.03 19.73
C ILE A 101 -6.87 9.51 19.41
N ARG A 102 -6.28 9.81 18.25
CA ARG A 102 -6.07 11.21 17.80
C ARG A 102 -7.39 11.91 17.48
N LEU A 103 -8.28 11.22 16.79
CA LEU A 103 -9.62 11.73 16.47
C LEU A 103 -10.42 12.05 17.74
N SER A 104 -10.46 11.13 18.70
CA SER A 104 -11.24 11.29 19.94
C SER A 104 -10.71 12.42 20.83
N ARG A 105 -9.44 12.80 20.70
CA ARG A 105 -8.82 13.89 21.47
C ARG A 105 -8.94 15.27 20.83
N SER A 106 -9.04 15.35 19.50
CA SER A 106 -8.96 16.62 18.77
C SER A 106 -10.32 17.29 18.56
N GLY A 107 -11.43 16.56 18.67
CA GLY A 107 -12.77 17.08 18.37
C GLY A 107 -12.93 17.35 16.87
N THR A 108 -14.04 16.96 16.27
CA THR A 108 -14.26 17.06 14.81
C THR A 108 -14.87 18.38 14.35
N ASP A 109 -14.84 19.41 15.19
CA ASP A 109 -15.46 20.70 14.91
C ASP A 109 -14.73 21.38 13.74
N GLY A 110 -15.24 21.18 12.51
CA GLY A 110 -14.69 21.76 11.28
C GLY A 110 -14.15 20.77 10.24
N VAL A 111 -14.25 19.45 10.46
CA VAL A 111 -13.81 18.46 9.45
C VAL A 111 -14.95 18.18 8.46
N GLU A 112 -14.91 18.84 7.29
CA GLU A 112 -15.89 18.63 6.22
C GLU A 112 -15.75 17.26 5.52
N ASN A 113 -14.52 16.74 5.40
CA ASN A 113 -14.21 15.43 4.82
C ASN A 113 -13.43 14.56 5.81
N LEU A 114 -14.17 13.84 6.66
CA LEU A 114 -13.59 12.97 7.68
C LEU A 114 -12.75 11.83 7.09
N GLY A 115 -13.19 11.21 5.98
CA GLY A 115 -12.46 10.12 5.35
C GLY A 115 -11.09 10.55 4.80
N GLY A 116 -11.03 11.71 4.14
CA GLY A 116 -9.78 12.28 3.64
C GLY A 116 -8.83 12.67 4.78
N TRP A 117 -9.36 13.26 5.85
CA TRP A 117 -8.59 13.58 7.05
C TRP A 117 -8.04 12.31 7.72
N LEU A 118 -8.85 11.28 7.92
CA LEU A 118 -8.45 10.02 8.54
C LEU A 118 -7.37 9.31 7.71
N THR A 119 -7.51 9.30 6.38
CA THR A 119 -6.50 8.74 5.46
C THR A 119 -5.16 9.46 5.61
N THR A 120 -5.19 10.79 5.77
CA THR A 120 -4.00 11.63 6.00
C THR A 120 -3.34 11.30 7.34
N VAL A 121 -4.13 11.15 8.41
CA VAL A 121 -3.64 10.81 9.75
C VAL A 121 -3.00 9.42 9.76
N VAL A 122 -3.67 8.41 9.22
CA VAL A 122 -3.14 7.05 9.10
C VAL A 122 -1.87 7.02 8.25
N GLY A 123 -1.86 7.72 7.12
CA GLY A 123 -0.66 7.84 6.27
C GLY A 123 0.53 8.41 7.05
N ARG A 124 0.32 9.45 7.86
CA ARG A 124 1.37 10.04 8.70
C ARG A 124 1.89 9.06 9.76
N ILE A 125 0.98 8.38 10.47
CA ILE A 125 1.34 7.36 11.47
C ILE A 125 2.20 6.26 10.81
N CYS A 126 1.77 5.74 9.66
CA CYS A 126 2.50 4.71 8.94
C CYS A 126 3.89 5.20 8.50
N LEU A 127 4.00 6.44 8.01
CA LEU A 127 5.27 7.03 7.62
C LEU A 127 6.25 7.12 8.80
N ASP A 128 5.76 7.53 9.97
CA ASP A 128 6.57 7.63 11.18
C ASP A 128 7.01 6.24 11.67
N MET A 129 6.13 5.23 11.60
CA MET A 129 6.48 3.84 11.91
C MET A 129 7.57 3.28 10.97
N LEU A 130 7.46 3.53 9.66
CA LEU A 130 8.48 3.12 8.67
C LEU A 130 9.83 3.82 8.89
N ARG A 131 9.83 5.11 9.24
CA ARG A 131 11.05 5.85 9.58
C ARG A 131 11.70 5.27 10.83
N SER A 132 10.91 4.99 11.86
CA SER A 132 11.38 4.36 13.10
C SER A 132 11.94 2.95 12.88
N ARG A 133 11.34 2.16 11.97
CA ARG A 133 11.89 0.86 11.54
C ARG A 133 13.26 1.02 10.89
N THR A 134 13.44 2.02 10.03
CA THR A 134 14.70 2.28 9.33
C THR A 134 15.80 2.72 10.30
N SER A 135 15.49 3.64 11.23
CA SER A 135 16.47 4.14 12.21
C SER A 135 16.85 3.10 13.26
N ARG A 136 15.97 2.15 13.60
CA ARG A 136 16.26 1.06 14.54
C ARG A 136 17.07 -0.07 13.92
N ARG A 137 17.16 -0.14 12.59
CA ARG A 137 17.85 -1.21 11.86
C ARG A 137 19.36 -0.96 11.70
N GLU A 138 19.92 0.02 12.41
CA GLU A 138 21.36 0.36 12.32
C GLU A 138 22.32 -0.60 13.06
N GLU A 139 21.86 -1.59 13.82
CA GLU A 139 22.70 -2.74 14.27
C GLU A 139 21.80 -3.98 14.43
N PRO A 140 21.83 -4.95 13.50
CA PRO A 140 22.82 -6.04 13.56
C PRO A 140 23.52 -6.37 12.23
N LEU A 141 24.82 -6.69 12.34
CA LEU A 141 25.65 -7.34 11.34
C LEU A 141 25.27 -8.81 11.19
N ASP A 142 24.13 -9.11 10.55
CA ASP A 142 23.84 -10.41 9.96
C ASP A 142 22.89 -10.14 8.78
N GLU A 143 23.12 -10.81 7.66
CA GLU A 143 22.43 -10.59 6.38
C GLU A 143 20.93 -10.33 6.55
N PRO A 144 20.33 -9.36 5.84
CA PRO A 144 18.90 -9.07 5.99
C PRO A 144 18.09 -10.31 5.61
N GLY A 145 17.61 -11.04 6.63
CA GLY A 145 16.71 -12.16 6.44
C GLY A 145 15.50 -11.71 5.62
N VAL A 146 15.11 -12.54 4.66
CA VAL A 146 13.92 -12.29 3.83
C VAL A 146 12.68 -12.34 4.73
N ARG A 147 12.20 -11.17 5.17
CA ARG A 147 10.95 -11.01 5.92
C ARG A 147 9.82 -10.68 4.96
N LEU A 148 8.86 -11.59 4.82
CA LEU A 148 7.68 -11.40 3.99
C LEU A 148 6.63 -10.55 4.71
N PRO A 149 5.80 -9.79 3.99
CA PRO A 149 4.58 -9.19 4.53
C PRO A 149 3.66 -10.25 5.15
N ASP A 150 2.83 -9.86 6.12
CA ASP A 150 1.85 -10.75 6.75
C ASP A 150 0.78 -11.12 5.72
N PRO A 151 0.59 -12.41 5.39
CA PRO A 151 -0.36 -12.81 4.36
C PRO A 151 -1.79 -12.74 4.87
N VAL A 152 -2.72 -12.39 3.99
CA VAL A 152 -4.17 -12.51 4.24
C VAL A 152 -4.63 -13.78 3.54
N VAL A 153 -5.05 -14.78 4.32
CA VAL A 153 -5.48 -16.08 3.79
C VAL A 153 -7.01 -16.14 3.79
N GLY A 154 -7.61 -16.47 2.65
CA GLY A 154 -9.01 -16.83 2.52
C GLY A 154 -9.15 -18.34 2.35
N ALA A 155 -9.94 -18.99 3.20
CA ALA A 155 -10.32 -20.39 3.08
C ALA A 155 -11.84 -20.47 2.81
N GLY A 156 -12.26 -20.79 1.58
CA GLY A 156 -13.68 -21.00 1.26
C GLY A 156 -14.62 -19.82 1.62
N ASP A 157 -15.93 -20.09 1.64
CA ASP A 157 -17.03 -19.11 1.65
C ASP A 157 -17.19 -18.24 2.92
N VAL A 158 -16.30 -18.36 3.91
CA VAL A 158 -16.37 -17.54 5.14
C VAL A 158 -15.06 -16.78 5.30
N ILE A 159 -15.03 -15.58 4.73
CA ILE A 159 -13.99 -14.61 5.00
C ILE A 159 -14.58 -13.61 6.01
N ASP A 160 -13.87 -13.34 7.11
CA ASP A 160 -14.17 -12.19 7.98
C ASP A 160 -14.41 -10.94 7.12
N PRO A 161 -15.53 -10.20 7.25
CA PRO A 161 -15.83 -9.04 6.42
C PRO A 161 -14.67 -8.04 6.29
N GLU A 162 -13.84 -7.86 7.31
CA GLU A 162 -12.65 -7.00 7.23
C GLU A 162 -11.54 -7.61 6.34
N HIS A 163 -11.25 -8.91 6.47
CA HIS A 163 -10.33 -9.61 5.57
C HIS A 163 -10.89 -9.76 4.14
N ALA A 164 -12.21 -9.85 4.00
CA ALA A 164 -12.90 -9.90 2.71
C ALA A 164 -12.71 -8.59 1.95
N ALA A 165 -12.73 -7.45 2.63
CA ALA A 165 -12.43 -6.15 2.03
C ALA A 165 -10.96 -6.06 1.56
N LEU A 166 -10.00 -6.58 2.35
CA LEU A 166 -8.59 -6.64 1.94
C LEU A 166 -8.38 -7.54 0.72
N LEU A 167 -9.12 -8.65 0.65
CA LEU A 167 -9.12 -9.57 -0.49
C LEU A 167 -9.91 -9.03 -1.69
N ALA A 168 -10.93 -8.19 -1.49
CA ALA A 168 -11.69 -7.56 -2.57
C ALA A 168 -10.86 -6.50 -3.30
N ASP A 169 -10.02 -5.76 -2.58
CA ASP A 169 -9.05 -4.83 -3.16
C ASP A 169 -7.71 -5.52 -3.55
N SER A 170 -7.77 -6.81 -3.91
CA SER A 170 -6.65 -7.75 -3.87
C SER A 170 -5.39 -7.25 -4.57
N VAL A 171 -4.32 -7.23 -3.79
CA VAL A 171 -2.96 -6.96 -4.23
C VAL A 171 -2.15 -8.20 -3.87
N GLY A 172 -1.67 -8.92 -4.88
CA GLY A 172 -0.86 -10.14 -4.65
C GLY A 172 0.34 -9.86 -3.73
N LEU A 173 0.73 -10.85 -2.93
CA LEU A 173 1.79 -10.72 -1.91
C LEU A 173 3.10 -10.16 -2.50
N ALA A 174 3.42 -10.49 -3.75
CA ALA A 174 4.58 -9.97 -4.45
C ALA A 174 4.59 -8.44 -4.59
N LEU A 175 3.45 -7.78 -4.76
CA LEU A 175 3.43 -6.31 -4.79
C LEU A 175 3.76 -5.74 -3.39
N LEU A 176 3.27 -6.34 -2.30
CA LEU A 176 3.64 -5.91 -0.96
C LEU A 176 5.14 -6.09 -0.68
N VAL A 177 5.73 -7.18 -1.17
CA VAL A 177 7.19 -7.41 -1.13
C VAL A 177 7.93 -6.32 -1.89
N VAL A 178 7.46 -5.96 -3.09
CA VAL A 178 8.10 -4.90 -3.89
C VAL A 178 7.94 -3.53 -3.23
N LEU A 179 6.77 -3.23 -2.66
CA LEU A 179 6.55 -2.01 -1.89
C LEU A 179 7.53 -1.91 -0.71
N ASP A 180 7.97 -3.03 -0.14
CA ASP A 180 8.90 -3.04 1.00
C ASP A 180 10.32 -2.61 0.65
N THR A 181 10.65 -2.65 -0.64
CA THR A 181 11.93 -2.14 -1.16
C THR A 181 11.94 -0.62 -1.36
N LEU A 182 10.79 0.05 -1.28
CA LEU A 182 10.67 1.48 -1.53
C LEU A 182 11.06 2.30 -0.30
N ALA A 183 11.64 3.49 -0.53
CA ALA A 183 11.85 4.45 0.55
C ALA A 183 10.48 4.87 1.16
N PRO A 184 10.38 5.14 2.47
CA PRO A 184 9.09 5.39 3.13
C PRO A 184 8.21 6.46 2.47
N ALA A 185 8.83 7.58 2.04
CA ALA A 185 8.11 8.66 1.38
C ALA A 185 7.69 8.32 -0.06
N GLU A 186 8.44 7.47 -0.76
CA GLU A 186 8.08 6.97 -2.10
C GLU A 186 6.91 6.00 -2.01
N ARG A 187 6.97 5.09 -1.03
CA ARG A 187 5.90 4.13 -0.72
C ARG A 187 4.59 4.85 -0.38
N LEU A 188 4.64 5.85 0.51
CA LEU A 188 3.47 6.63 0.89
C LEU A 188 2.86 7.37 -0.30
N ALA A 189 3.69 8.08 -1.08
CA ALA A 189 3.21 8.84 -2.23
C ALA A 189 2.57 7.94 -3.29
N PHE A 190 3.16 6.76 -3.54
CA PHE A 190 2.60 5.77 -4.45
C PHE A 190 1.29 5.18 -3.94
N ILE A 191 1.24 4.68 -2.70
CA ILE A 191 0.04 4.01 -2.18
C ILE A 191 -1.14 4.98 -2.13
N LEU A 192 -0.96 6.15 -1.51
CA LEU A 192 -2.07 7.09 -1.37
C LEU A 192 -2.58 7.58 -2.73
N HIS A 193 -1.70 7.83 -3.69
CA HIS A 193 -2.13 8.33 -4.99
C HIS A 193 -2.60 7.23 -5.95
N ASP A 194 -1.78 6.20 -6.16
CA ASP A 194 -2.01 5.19 -7.21
C ASP A 194 -3.05 4.13 -6.79
N LEU A 195 -3.14 3.81 -5.50
CA LEU A 195 -4.08 2.80 -5.02
C LEU A 195 -5.33 3.41 -4.40
N PHE A 196 -5.25 4.61 -3.84
CA PHE A 196 -6.35 5.26 -3.13
C PHE A 196 -6.79 6.61 -3.72
N ALA A 197 -6.26 6.99 -4.89
CA ALA A 197 -6.65 8.18 -5.64
C ALA A 197 -6.56 9.51 -4.87
N VAL A 198 -5.72 9.59 -3.83
CA VAL A 198 -5.52 10.82 -3.05
C VAL A 198 -4.73 11.84 -3.89
N PRO A 199 -5.18 13.10 -4.00
CA PRO A 199 -4.46 14.15 -4.72
C PRO A 199 -3.07 14.42 -4.14
N PHE A 200 -2.11 14.77 -5.01
CA PHE A 200 -0.75 15.10 -4.57
C PHE A 200 -0.67 16.33 -3.65
N ASP A 201 -1.64 17.23 -3.75
CA ASP A 201 -1.74 18.42 -2.90
C ASP A 201 -2.05 18.04 -1.45
N ASP A 202 -2.82 16.97 -1.23
CA ASP A 202 -3.14 16.44 0.10
C ASP A 202 -2.00 15.57 0.66
N ILE A 203 -1.26 14.88 -0.22
CA ILE A 203 -0.13 14.04 0.18
C ILE A 203 1.11 14.87 0.56
N ALA A 204 1.33 15.99 -0.13
CA ALA A 204 2.49 16.86 0.04
C ALA A 204 2.77 17.28 1.50
N PRO A 205 1.76 17.76 2.27
CA PRO A 205 1.92 18.05 3.69
C PRO A 205 2.35 16.85 4.55
N ILE A 206 1.91 15.63 4.20
CA ILE A 206 2.22 14.40 4.96
C ILE A 206 3.71 14.08 4.84
N VAL A 207 4.25 14.13 3.62
CA VAL A 207 5.68 13.86 3.36
C VAL A 207 6.58 15.06 3.67
N GLY A 208 6.01 16.23 3.95
CA GLY A 208 6.74 17.48 4.19
C GLY A 208 7.44 18.00 2.93
N ARG A 209 6.77 17.94 1.77
CA ARG A 209 7.32 18.34 0.46
C ARG A 209 6.31 19.15 -0.34
N THR A 210 6.74 19.71 -1.47
CA THR A 210 5.83 20.35 -2.44
C THR A 210 5.10 19.30 -3.27
N PRO A 211 3.90 19.60 -3.83
CA PRO A 211 3.17 18.66 -4.68
C PRO A 211 3.97 18.12 -5.86
N THR A 212 4.81 18.98 -6.45
CA THR A 212 5.71 18.58 -7.55
C THR A 212 6.78 17.58 -7.07
N ALA A 213 7.36 17.77 -5.89
CA ALA A 213 8.30 16.81 -5.33
C ALA A 213 7.61 15.48 -4.96
N THR A 214 6.37 15.53 -4.49
CA THR A 214 5.55 14.34 -4.22
C THR A 214 5.25 13.55 -5.49
N ARG A 215 4.90 14.22 -6.60
CA ARG A 215 4.76 13.59 -7.93
C ARG A 215 6.03 12.83 -8.34
N GLN A 216 7.20 13.40 -8.08
CA GLN A 216 8.47 12.76 -8.38
C GLN A 216 8.74 11.52 -7.51
N LEU A 217 8.35 11.53 -6.23
CA LEU A 217 8.41 10.36 -5.35
C LEU A 217 7.55 9.21 -5.89
N ALA A 218 6.29 9.49 -6.24
CA ALA A 218 5.38 8.49 -6.82
C ALA A 218 5.89 7.97 -8.17
N SER A 219 6.43 8.84 -9.04
CA SER A 219 7.04 8.43 -10.30
C SER A 219 8.22 7.48 -10.11
N ARG A 220 9.11 7.75 -9.14
CA ARG A 220 10.22 6.85 -8.79
C ARG A 220 9.72 5.50 -8.28
N ALA A 221 8.71 5.50 -7.41
CA ALA A 221 8.07 4.29 -6.94
C ALA A 221 7.49 3.46 -8.10
N ARG A 222 6.72 4.07 -9.01
CA ARG A 222 6.18 3.40 -10.20
C ARG A 222 7.24 2.70 -11.02
N ARG A 223 8.36 3.36 -11.30
CA ARG A 223 9.46 2.75 -12.07
C ARG A 223 10.04 1.52 -11.38
N ARG A 224 10.16 1.55 -10.05
CA ARG A 224 10.63 0.39 -9.27
C ARG A 224 9.58 -0.73 -9.25
N VAL A 225 8.30 -0.39 -9.08
CA VAL A 225 7.20 -1.35 -9.09
C VAL A 225 7.07 -2.01 -10.47
N GLN A 226 7.06 -1.25 -11.56
CA GLN A 226 7.01 -1.80 -12.93
C GLN A 226 8.23 -2.64 -13.27
N GLY A 227 9.40 -2.32 -12.70
CA GLY A 227 10.62 -3.09 -12.91
C GLY A 227 10.76 -4.36 -12.05
N ALA A 228 9.95 -4.51 -10.98
CA ALA A 228 10.14 -5.55 -9.98
C ALA A 228 8.88 -6.35 -9.60
N ALA A 229 7.68 -5.82 -9.81
CA ALA A 229 6.41 -6.46 -9.50
C ALA A 229 5.69 -6.89 -10.79
N PRO A 230 5.58 -8.20 -11.06
CA PRO A 230 4.58 -8.69 -11.99
C PRO A 230 3.19 -8.52 -11.34
N ALA A 231 2.24 -7.94 -12.05
CA ALA A 231 0.83 -8.10 -11.68
C ALA A 231 0.47 -9.60 -11.84
N PRO A 232 -0.17 -10.24 -10.85
CA PRO A 232 -0.66 -11.60 -11.03
C PRO A 232 -1.66 -11.64 -12.19
N ASP A 233 -1.68 -12.75 -12.92
CA ASP A 233 -2.75 -13.03 -13.88
C ASP A 233 -4.11 -12.92 -13.16
N CYS A 234 -5.08 -12.15 -13.66
CA CYS A 234 -6.28 -11.83 -12.88
C CYS A 234 -7.27 -13.01 -12.73
N ASP A 235 -7.00 -14.14 -13.38
CA ASP A 235 -7.86 -15.33 -13.38
C ASP A 235 -7.38 -16.39 -12.36
N VAL A 236 -7.96 -16.36 -11.15
CA VAL A 236 -7.66 -17.30 -10.05
C VAL A 236 -7.81 -18.77 -10.46
N PRO A 237 -8.89 -19.21 -11.15
CA PRO A 237 -8.96 -20.54 -11.75
C PRO A 237 -7.73 -20.92 -12.57
N ARG A 238 -7.30 -20.04 -13.49
CA ARG A 238 -6.11 -20.30 -14.32
C ARG A 238 -4.82 -20.34 -13.51
N GLN A 239 -4.71 -19.49 -12.49
CA GLN A 239 -3.58 -19.55 -11.55
C GLN A 239 -3.55 -20.91 -10.82
N ARG A 240 -4.70 -21.41 -10.37
CA ARG A 240 -4.79 -22.71 -9.68
C ARG A 240 -4.31 -23.86 -10.56
N GLU A 241 -4.64 -23.87 -11.85
CA GLU A 241 -4.15 -24.89 -12.78
C GLU A 241 -2.61 -24.93 -12.85
N VAL A 242 -1.95 -23.77 -12.82
CA VAL A 242 -0.48 -23.66 -12.81
C VAL A 242 0.10 -24.12 -11.46
N VAL A 243 -0.54 -23.74 -10.35
CA VAL A 243 -0.16 -24.20 -9.00
C VAL A 243 -0.29 -25.72 -8.89
N ASP A 244 -1.39 -26.29 -9.38
CA ASP A 244 -1.63 -27.74 -9.34
C ASP A 244 -0.59 -28.50 -10.19
N ALA A 245 -0.24 -27.96 -11.36
CA ALA A 245 0.83 -28.51 -12.20
C ALA A 245 2.20 -28.47 -11.49
N PHE A 246 2.53 -27.35 -10.85
CA PHE A 246 3.75 -27.22 -10.05
C PHE A 246 3.79 -28.24 -8.90
N LEU A 247 2.70 -28.36 -8.13
CA LEU A 247 2.61 -29.31 -7.02
C LEU A 247 2.66 -30.77 -7.49
N ALA A 248 2.04 -31.09 -8.62
CA ALA A 248 2.10 -32.43 -9.21
C ALA A 248 3.54 -32.78 -9.64
N ALA A 249 4.23 -31.86 -10.31
CA ALA A 249 5.61 -32.06 -10.72
C ALA A 249 6.56 -32.19 -9.51
N ALA A 250 6.40 -31.35 -8.48
CA ALA A 250 7.18 -31.45 -7.24
C ALA A 250 6.99 -32.80 -6.54
N ARG A 251 5.73 -33.26 -6.40
CA ARG A 251 5.42 -34.57 -5.79
C ARG A 251 5.96 -35.74 -6.60
N GLY A 252 5.92 -35.65 -7.93
CA GLY A 252 6.46 -36.66 -8.83
C GLY A 252 8.00 -36.67 -8.93
N GLY A 253 8.68 -35.67 -8.37
CA GLY A 253 10.12 -35.48 -8.58
C GLY A 253 10.47 -35.13 -10.03
N ASP A 254 9.51 -34.62 -10.80
CA ASP A 254 9.69 -34.30 -12.22
C ASP A 254 10.32 -32.92 -12.39
N PHE A 255 11.65 -32.91 -12.43
CA PHE A 255 12.45 -31.71 -12.58
C PHE A 255 12.16 -30.96 -13.89
N GLU A 256 11.96 -31.69 -14.99
CA GLU A 256 11.70 -31.09 -16.30
C GLU A 256 10.31 -30.42 -16.33
N ALA A 257 9.29 -31.10 -15.79
CA ALA A 257 7.96 -30.50 -15.65
C ALA A 257 7.96 -29.27 -14.73
N LEU A 258 8.76 -29.28 -13.65
CA LEU A 258 8.95 -28.09 -12.81
C LEU A 258 9.58 -26.95 -13.62
N VAL A 259 10.70 -27.17 -14.30
CA VAL A 259 11.35 -26.12 -15.09
C VAL A 259 10.42 -25.57 -16.19
N ALA A 260 9.54 -26.40 -16.76
CA ALA A 260 8.58 -25.97 -17.76
C ALA A 260 7.53 -24.97 -17.24
N VAL A 261 7.05 -25.15 -15.99
CA VAL A 261 6.06 -24.26 -15.35
C VAL A 261 6.70 -23.03 -14.69
N LEU A 262 8.02 -23.03 -14.51
CA LEU A 262 8.75 -21.90 -13.91
C LEU A 262 9.19 -20.90 -14.99
N ASP A 263 9.18 -19.62 -14.60
CA ASP A 263 9.88 -18.58 -15.35
C ASP A 263 11.40 -18.75 -15.19
N PRO A 264 12.22 -18.58 -16.25
CA PRO A 264 13.67 -18.69 -16.15
C PRO A 264 14.29 -17.82 -15.06
N ASP A 265 13.73 -16.62 -14.83
CA ASP A 265 14.21 -15.62 -13.88
C ASP A 265 13.41 -15.65 -12.56
N ILE A 266 12.71 -16.74 -12.27
CA ILE A 266 11.93 -16.90 -11.04
C ILE A 266 12.76 -16.56 -9.79
N VAL A 267 12.10 -15.88 -8.85
CA VAL A 267 12.63 -15.64 -7.51
C VAL A 267 11.78 -16.37 -6.48
N ALA A 268 12.41 -17.27 -5.72
CA ALA A 268 11.80 -17.89 -4.55
C ALA A 268 12.33 -17.26 -3.25
N ARG A 269 11.42 -16.90 -2.35
CA ARG A 269 11.70 -16.28 -1.06
C ARG A 269 11.13 -17.17 0.04
N SER A 270 11.93 -17.45 1.07
CA SER A 270 11.46 -18.16 2.25
C SER A 270 11.68 -17.28 3.47
N ASP A 271 10.63 -17.08 4.26
CA ASP A 271 10.67 -16.42 5.55
C ASP A 271 10.47 -17.47 6.65
N GLY A 272 11.53 -17.69 7.43
CA GLY A 272 11.55 -18.63 8.54
C GLY A 272 11.32 -18.00 9.90
N GLY A 273 11.03 -16.69 9.96
CA GLY A 273 10.97 -15.93 11.19
C GLY A 273 12.32 -15.90 11.93
N ALA A 274 12.27 -15.76 13.25
CA ALA A 274 13.47 -15.75 14.09
C ALA A 274 14.16 -17.14 14.19
N LEU A 275 13.43 -18.21 13.87
CA LEU A 275 13.88 -19.59 14.08
C LEU A 275 14.70 -20.15 12.92
N ARG A 276 14.53 -19.61 11.70
CA ARG A 276 15.23 -20.06 10.50
C ARG A 276 15.63 -18.86 9.64
N PRO A 277 16.89 -18.78 9.18
CA PRO A 277 17.33 -17.69 8.32
C PRO A 277 16.47 -17.69 7.04
N GLY A 278 16.05 -16.49 6.65
CA GLY A 278 15.32 -16.33 5.39
C GLY A 278 16.21 -16.71 4.20
N MET A 279 15.59 -17.22 3.13
CA MET A 279 16.30 -17.70 1.95
C MET A 279 15.81 -16.98 0.70
N LEU A 280 16.73 -16.64 -0.20
CA LEU A 280 16.45 -16.09 -1.51
C LEU A 280 17.11 -16.97 -2.59
N ILE A 281 16.31 -17.57 -3.45
CA ILE A 281 16.78 -18.41 -4.57
C ILE A 281 16.35 -17.74 -5.87
N ARG A 282 17.25 -17.78 -6.86
CA ARG A 282 16.97 -17.26 -8.21
C ARG A 282 17.20 -18.34 -9.25
N GLY A 283 16.36 -18.35 -10.26
CA GLY A 283 16.48 -19.20 -11.43
C GLY A 283 15.68 -20.50 -11.33
N ALA A 284 15.06 -20.87 -12.45
CA ALA A 284 14.15 -22.01 -12.53
C ALA A 284 14.77 -23.32 -12.03
N ALA A 285 16.01 -23.63 -12.44
CA ALA A 285 16.68 -24.88 -12.06
C ALA A 285 16.94 -24.98 -10.55
N ALA A 286 17.38 -23.90 -9.92
CA ALA A 286 17.67 -23.87 -8.48
C ALA A 286 16.37 -23.99 -7.66
N VAL A 287 15.30 -23.31 -8.09
CA VAL A 287 13.98 -23.40 -7.45
C VAL A 287 13.38 -24.79 -7.63
N ALA A 288 13.47 -25.39 -8.82
CA ALA A 288 12.97 -26.75 -9.09
C ALA A 288 13.65 -27.80 -8.20
N GLY A 289 14.98 -27.75 -8.06
CA GLY A 289 15.72 -28.67 -7.20
C GLY A 289 15.31 -28.57 -5.72
N GLN A 290 15.05 -27.34 -5.25
CA GLN A 290 14.54 -27.11 -3.89
C GLN A 290 13.10 -27.60 -3.72
N ALA A 291 12.22 -27.36 -4.70
CA ALA A 291 10.83 -27.84 -4.67
C ALA A 291 10.76 -29.37 -4.51
N ILE A 292 11.61 -30.12 -5.21
CA ILE A 292 11.71 -31.58 -5.08
C ILE A 292 12.17 -31.98 -3.66
N THR A 293 13.17 -31.28 -3.12
CA THR A 293 13.71 -31.56 -1.78
C THR A 293 12.65 -31.41 -0.69
N PHE A 294 11.72 -30.46 -0.87
CA PHE A 294 10.66 -30.16 0.08
C PHE A 294 9.30 -30.78 -0.29
N ALA A 295 9.25 -31.67 -1.30
CA ALA A 295 8.01 -32.27 -1.80
C ALA A 295 7.20 -33.03 -0.73
N ARG A 296 7.85 -33.58 0.30
CA ARG A 296 7.16 -34.24 1.43
C ARG A 296 6.20 -33.30 2.19
N PHE A 297 6.48 -32.00 2.20
CA PHE A 297 5.60 -31.01 2.82
C PHE A 297 4.43 -30.65 1.90
N ALA A 298 4.52 -30.97 0.61
CA ALA A 298 3.44 -30.81 -0.34
C ALA A 298 2.35 -31.91 -0.22
N GLU A 299 2.63 -33.04 0.46
CA GLU A 299 1.67 -34.15 0.60
C GLU A 299 0.44 -33.80 1.43
N ALA A 300 0.59 -32.92 2.42
CA ALA A 300 -0.48 -32.45 3.30
C ALA A 300 -0.90 -31.00 2.98
N SER A 301 -0.84 -30.64 1.70
CA SER A 301 -1.18 -29.31 1.20
C SER A 301 -2.65 -29.18 0.83
N VAL A 302 -3.26 -28.06 1.22
CA VAL A 302 -4.60 -27.64 0.79
C VAL A 302 -4.52 -26.36 -0.04
N PRO A 303 -5.32 -26.20 -1.10
CA PRO A 303 -5.42 -24.94 -1.83
C PRO A 303 -5.91 -23.82 -0.92
N ALA A 304 -5.35 -22.62 -1.08
CA ALA A 304 -5.76 -21.43 -0.34
C ALA A 304 -5.77 -20.20 -1.26
N LEU A 305 -6.48 -19.15 -0.87
CA LEU A 305 -6.31 -17.82 -1.46
C LEU A 305 -5.38 -17.01 -0.59
N VAL A 306 -4.27 -16.53 -1.14
CA VAL A 306 -3.29 -15.71 -0.42
C VAL A 306 -3.26 -14.32 -1.05
N ASN A 307 -3.74 -13.33 -0.31
CA ASN A 307 -3.90 -11.95 -0.79
C ASN A 307 -4.69 -11.85 -2.11
N GLY A 308 -5.65 -12.78 -2.31
CA GLY A 308 -6.50 -12.87 -3.50
C GLY A 308 -5.89 -13.65 -4.67
N ALA A 309 -4.64 -14.12 -4.57
CA ALA A 309 -4.01 -14.99 -5.56
C ALA A 309 -4.05 -16.46 -5.13
N ALA A 310 -3.86 -17.38 -6.08
CA ALA A 310 -3.75 -18.81 -5.79
C ALA A 310 -2.51 -19.09 -4.92
N GLY A 311 -2.73 -19.79 -3.82
CA GLY A 311 -1.69 -20.21 -2.89
C GLY A 311 -1.96 -21.60 -2.33
N VAL A 312 -1.04 -22.05 -1.48
CA VAL A 312 -1.06 -23.39 -0.89
C VAL A 312 -0.74 -23.29 0.59
N LEU A 313 -1.53 -23.95 1.41
CA LEU A 313 -1.29 -24.09 2.84
C LEU A 313 -0.91 -25.54 3.14
N ALA A 314 0.31 -25.78 3.60
CA ALA A 314 0.75 -27.08 4.07
C ALA A 314 0.42 -27.24 5.56
N MET A 315 -0.23 -28.36 5.89
CA MET A 315 -0.66 -28.69 7.24
C MET A 315 0.13 -29.90 7.76
N ALA A 316 0.51 -29.90 9.04
CA ALA A 316 0.97 -31.10 9.73
C ALA A 316 0.26 -31.22 11.07
N GLU A 317 -0.29 -32.40 11.36
CA GLU A 317 -1.04 -32.65 12.61
C GLU A 317 -2.15 -31.62 12.86
N GLY A 318 -2.82 -31.17 11.80
CA GLY A 318 -3.90 -30.17 11.89
C GLY A 318 -3.42 -28.73 12.09
N ARG A 319 -2.11 -28.45 12.00
CA ARG A 319 -1.54 -27.11 12.16
C ARG A 319 -0.85 -26.62 10.87
N PRO A 320 -0.99 -25.34 10.51
CA PRO A 320 -0.19 -24.72 9.45
C PRO A 320 1.31 -24.85 9.72
N ILE A 321 2.06 -25.37 8.76
CA ILE A 321 3.53 -25.46 8.82
C ILE A 321 4.24 -24.69 7.71
N SER A 322 3.52 -24.38 6.62
CA SER A 322 4.03 -23.55 5.53
C SER A 322 2.87 -22.94 4.76
N LEU A 323 3.00 -21.67 4.39
CA LEU A 323 2.14 -21.02 3.39
C LEU A 323 2.99 -20.68 2.17
N MET A 324 2.50 -21.01 0.97
CA MET A 324 3.15 -20.68 -0.30
C MET A 324 2.23 -19.77 -1.12
N ALA A 325 2.71 -18.58 -1.45
CA ALA A 325 2.05 -17.65 -2.35
C ALA A 325 2.74 -17.68 -3.71
N PHE A 326 1.96 -17.85 -4.78
CA PHE A 326 2.47 -17.91 -6.13
C PHE A 326 2.18 -16.60 -6.85
N THR A 327 3.18 -16.10 -7.58
CA THR A 327 2.96 -15.05 -8.58
C THR A 327 3.07 -15.69 -9.95
N ILE A 328 1.97 -15.64 -10.70
CA ILE A 328 1.84 -16.29 -12.00
C ILE A 328 1.61 -15.23 -13.07
N ARG A 329 2.31 -15.38 -14.19
CA ARG A 329 2.21 -14.52 -15.36
C ARG A 329 2.39 -15.36 -16.62
N ASP A 330 1.54 -15.13 -17.63
CA ASP A 330 1.65 -15.80 -18.93
C ASP A 330 1.72 -17.34 -18.80
N GLY A 331 1.02 -17.89 -17.79
CA GLY A 331 1.01 -19.33 -17.47
C GLY A 331 2.26 -19.87 -16.76
N LYS A 332 3.19 -19.01 -16.30
CA LYS A 332 4.42 -19.40 -15.60
C LYS A 332 4.50 -18.80 -14.20
N VAL A 333 5.15 -19.52 -13.28
CA VAL A 333 5.45 -19.01 -11.94
C VAL A 333 6.68 -18.09 -12.02
N THR A 334 6.51 -16.81 -11.74
CA THR A 334 7.58 -15.81 -11.75
C THR A 334 8.13 -15.49 -10.36
N ALA A 335 7.34 -15.73 -9.31
CA ALA A 335 7.81 -15.64 -7.93
C ALA A 335 7.08 -16.64 -7.04
N LEU A 336 7.80 -17.12 -6.03
CA LEU A 336 7.30 -18.03 -5.00
C LEU A 336 7.67 -17.47 -3.63
N ASP A 337 6.70 -17.03 -2.84
CA ASP A 337 6.94 -16.49 -1.50
C ASP A 337 6.42 -17.51 -0.46
N ILE A 338 7.31 -17.99 0.41
CA ILE A 338 7.09 -19.10 1.33
C ILE A 338 7.22 -18.58 2.77
N LEU A 339 6.16 -18.70 3.57
CA LEU A 339 6.16 -18.38 4.99
C LEU A 339 6.20 -19.67 5.81
N THR A 340 7.20 -19.82 6.66
CA THR A 340 7.40 -20.98 7.57
C THR A 340 7.60 -20.58 9.02
N ASP A 341 7.42 -19.30 9.35
CA ASP A 341 7.45 -18.76 10.72
C ASP A 341 6.25 -19.30 11.51
N PRO A 342 6.46 -20.15 12.54
CA PRO A 342 5.37 -20.75 13.31
C PRO A 342 4.49 -19.73 14.03
N GLU A 343 5.04 -18.61 14.50
CA GLU A 343 4.26 -17.60 15.23
C GLU A 343 3.28 -16.90 14.28
N ARG A 344 3.76 -16.54 13.09
CA ARG A 344 2.94 -15.88 12.07
C ARG A 344 1.95 -16.85 11.44
N LEU A 345 2.33 -18.11 11.25
CA LEU A 345 1.43 -19.16 10.76
C LEU A 345 0.32 -19.49 11.76
N ALA A 346 0.60 -19.48 13.06
CA ALA A 346 -0.41 -19.70 14.09
C ALA A 346 -1.43 -18.56 14.20
N ALA A 347 -1.07 -17.36 13.75
CA ALA A 347 -1.97 -16.21 13.66
C ALA A 347 -2.85 -16.22 12.39
N LEU A 348 -2.52 -17.06 11.40
CA LEU A 348 -3.42 -17.32 10.28
C LEU A 348 -4.49 -18.25 10.82
N ASP A 349 -5.73 -17.78 10.93
CA ASP A 349 -6.86 -18.59 11.38
C ASP A 349 -7.37 -19.40 10.18
N PRO A 350 -6.97 -20.66 9.97
CA PRO A 350 -7.48 -21.47 8.89
C PRO A 350 -8.68 -22.18 9.49
N GLU A 351 -9.85 -21.53 9.48
CA GLU A 351 -11.10 -22.18 9.87
C GLU A 351 -11.09 -23.61 9.30
N PRO A 352 -11.11 -24.65 10.16
CA PRO A 352 -11.03 -26.01 9.69
C PRO A 352 -12.27 -26.29 8.85
N PHE A 353 -12.06 -26.78 7.63
CA PHE A 353 -13.14 -27.27 6.78
C PHE A 353 -13.80 -28.48 7.48
N THR A 354 -14.81 -28.24 8.31
CA THR A 354 -15.74 -29.28 8.75
C THR A 354 -16.63 -29.62 7.55
N GLY A 355 -16.18 -30.59 6.77
CA GLY A 355 -17.02 -31.38 5.89
C GLY A 355 -17.78 -32.45 6.66
#